data_AF-A0A9D7N5L3-F1
#
_entry.id   AF-A0A9D7N5L3-F1
#
_cell.length_a   1.000
_cell.length_b   1.000
_cell.length_c   1.000
_cell.angle_alpha   90.00
_cell.angle_beta   90.00
_cell.angle_gamma   90.00
#
_symmetry.space_group_name_H-M   'P 1'
#
loop_
_entity.id
_entity.type
_entity.pdbx_description
1 polymer ?
#
loop_
_entity_poly.entity_id
_entity_poly.type
_entity_poly.pdbx_seq_one_letter_code
_entity_poly.pdbx_strand_id
1 'polypeptide(L)'
;MDYDADGILDMVSGSYDPGDLYLFRGLGKGLYAKRATLFDEAHVPLVHHPQELAKYLSLEDASTVSEDDAIRLRVASFGSWPAFVDWDADGDLDVLIGAFDGTLWRRENIGTRKVPRYAKESLRVDLGSEPLRVRCHACPAIADWDGDGRWDLLLGSGDGSVVLHRNEGEAKAPRFGAASPLVAAKSSSKFASYHLAPGEAAPMGARAQIAVTDFDRDGKLDLLVGDHSYQRRLRKGSAEELATAAALAGKQGALQERYREMEADDPSHQALKAELDAIKAELEKCLEPGGATGASYVWLLRRR
;
A
#
# COMPACT_ATOMS: atom_id res chain seq x y z
N MET A 1 6.40 8.41 15.07
CA MET A 1 7.71 9.08 14.89
C MET A 1 7.72 10.33 15.75
N ASP A 2 8.86 10.88 16.13
CA ASP A 2 8.92 12.24 16.68
C ASP A 2 8.97 13.22 15.50
N TYR A 3 7.94 14.03 15.31
CA TYR A 3 7.74 14.90 14.14
C TYR A 3 8.30 16.31 14.33
N ASP A 4 8.39 16.82 15.56
CA ASP A 4 8.89 18.17 15.83
C ASP A 4 10.11 18.21 16.78
N ALA A 5 10.71 17.03 17.01
CA ALA A 5 11.89 16.83 17.86
C ALA A 5 11.67 17.28 19.31
N ASP A 6 10.46 17.04 19.84
CA ASP A 6 10.11 17.33 21.24
C ASP A 6 10.35 16.12 22.18
N GLY A 7 10.77 14.98 21.63
CA GLY A 7 11.01 13.73 22.35
C GLY A 7 9.75 12.91 22.64
N ILE A 8 8.58 13.34 22.13
CA ILE A 8 7.30 12.65 22.25
C ILE A 8 6.95 12.06 20.89
N LEU A 9 6.45 10.81 20.88
CA LEU A 9 6.03 10.19 19.64
C LEU A 9 4.69 10.76 19.16
N ASP A 10 4.68 11.19 17.91
CA ASP A 10 3.52 11.57 17.13
C ASP A 10 3.02 10.42 16.25
N MET A 11 1.77 10.56 15.84
CA MET A 11 1.12 9.68 14.88
C MET A 11 0.80 10.46 13.61
N VAL A 12 1.11 9.85 12.47
CA VAL A 12 0.65 10.33 11.16
C VAL A 12 -0.21 9.27 10.51
N SER A 13 -1.26 9.73 9.85
CA SER A 13 -2.14 8.89 9.04
C SER A 13 -2.34 9.55 7.69
N GLY A 14 -2.33 8.79 6.62
CA GLY A 14 -2.96 9.23 5.38
C GLY A 14 -4.45 8.92 5.37
N SER A 15 -5.17 9.46 4.39
CA SER A 15 -6.56 9.12 4.11
C SER A 15 -6.68 8.41 2.77
N TYR A 16 -7.73 7.60 2.62
CA TYR A 16 -8.01 6.93 1.36
C TYR A 16 -8.60 7.91 0.33
N ASP A 17 -9.46 8.83 0.76
CA ASP A 17 -10.06 9.89 -0.04
C ASP A 17 -10.28 11.07 0.93
N PRO A 18 -9.74 12.28 0.69
CA PRO A 18 -9.09 12.78 -0.53
C PRO A 18 -7.55 12.60 -0.57
N GLY A 19 -6.97 11.69 0.22
CA GLY A 19 -5.52 11.46 0.20
C GLY A 19 -4.72 12.42 1.07
N ASP A 20 -5.39 13.26 1.88
CA ASP A 20 -4.75 14.12 2.85
C ASP A 20 -3.87 13.34 3.83
N LEU A 21 -2.84 14.03 4.33
CA LEU A 21 -2.03 13.59 5.44
C LEU A 21 -2.44 14.30 6.73
N TYR A 22 -2.62 13.52 7.78
CA TYR A 22 -3.07 13.97 9.09
C TYR A 22 -2.02 13.70 10.16
N LEU A 23 -1.66 14.74 10.91
CA LEU A 23 -0.78 14.70 12.06
C LEU A 23 -1.60 14.74 13.35
N PHE A 24 -1.23 13.88 14.29
CA PHE A 24 -1.72 13.84 15.66
C PHE A 24 -0.52 14.00 16.58
N ARG A 25 -0.33 15.23 17.10
CA ARG A 25 0.83 15.50 17.95
C ARG A 25 0.76 14.73 19.26
N GLY A 26 1.87 14.15 19.68
CA GLY A 26 1.99 13.49 20.97
C GLY A 26 1.84 14.50 22.11
N LEU A 27 1.07 14.14 23.13
CA LEU A 27 0.94 14.91 24.37
C LEU A 27 1.56 14.18 25.57
N GLY A 28 2.27 13.08 25.31
CA GLY A 28 2.79 12.15 26.30
C GLY A 28 1.73 11.18 26.83
N LYS A 29 2.20 10.09 27.46
CA LYS A 29 1.34 9.06 28.10
C LYS A 29 0.28 8.45 27.16
N GLY A 30 0.60 8.35 25.86
CA GLY A 30 -0.31 7.80 24.85
C GLY A 30 -1.48 8.72 24.46
N LEU A 31 -1.46 9.99 24.89
CA LEU A 31 -2.44 10.99 24.46
C LEU A 31 -1.96 11.72 23.21
N TYR A 32 -2.90 12.10 22.37
CA TYR A 32 -2.65 12.86 21.14
C TYR A 32 -3.51 14.10 21.06
N ALA A 33 -2.97 15.15 20.44
CA ALA A 33 -3.70 16.35 20.08
C ALA A 33 -4.81 16.04 19.06
N LYS A 34 -5.72 17.01 18.86
CA LYS A 34 -6.68 16.94 17.76
C LYS A 34 -5.94 16.84 16.43
N ARG A 35 -6.55 16.11 15.50
CA ARG A 35 -6.10 15.97 14.11
C ARG A 35 -5.78 17.32 13.49
N ALA A 36 -4.58 17.47 12.96
CA ALA A 36 -4.17 18.55 12.07
C ALA A 36 -3.94 17.99 10.65
N THR A 37 -4.35 18.72 9.63
CA THR A 37 -3.97 18.39 8.24
C THR A 37 -2.59 19.00 7.95
N LEU A 38 -1.74 18.28 7.23
CA LEU A 38 -0.47 18.80 6.74
C LEU A 38 -0.68 19.52 5.41
N PHE A 39 -0.06 20.70 5.29
CA PHE A 39 -0.17 21.57 4.13
C PHE A 39 1.21 21.96 3.61
N ASP A 40 1.27 22.35 2.33
CA ASP A 40 2.41 23.05 1.76
C ASP A 40 2.42 24.55 2.15
N GLU A 41 3.46 25.26 1.73
CA GLU A 41 3.60 26.71 1.95
C GLU A 41 2.50 27.57 1.29
N ALA A 42 1.74 27.03 0.34
CA ALA A 42 0.57 27.66 -0.26
C ALA A 42 -0.74 27.30 0.46
N HIS A 43 -0.67 26.56 1.57
CA HIS A 43 -1.81 26.05 2.31
C HIS A 43 -2.68 25.06 1.53
N VAL A 44 -2.07 24.29 0.61
CA VAL A 44 -2.69 23.17 -0.11
C VAL A 44 -2.37 21.87 0.64
N PRO A 45 -3.35 20.96 0.86
CA PRO A 45 -3.09 19.68 1.52
C PRO A 45 -1.98 18.89 0.83
N LEU A 46 -1.12 18.25 1.63
CA LEU A 46 -0.08 17.39 1.08
C LEU A 46 -0.70 16.14 0.46
N VAL A 47 -0.67 16.08 -0.86
CA VAL A 47 -1.06 14.93 -1.69
C VAL A 47 0.04 14.65 -2.71
N HIS A 48 0.02 13.53 -3.44
CA HIS A 48 1.09 13.25 -4.40
C HIS A 48 1.01 14.11 -5.68
N HIS A 49 -0.18 14.47 -6.17
CA HIS A 49 -0.39 15.38 -7.31
C HIS A 49 -1.20 16.63 -6.95
N PRO A 50 -0.57 17.69 -6.41
CA PRO A 50 -1.26 18.83 -5.83
C PRO A 50 -1.80 19.77 -6.92
N GLN A 51 -1.09 19.85 -8.06
CA GLN A 51 -1.46 20.68 -9.21
C GLN A 51 -2.66 20.08 -9.94
N GLU A 52 -2.72 18.76 -10.07
CA GLU A 52 -3.86 18.06 -10.66
C GLU A 52 -5.08 18.09 -9.72
N LEU A 53 -4.87 17.94 -8.40
CA LEU A 53 -5.93 18.15 -7.42
C LEU A 53 -6.45 19.60 -7.44
N ALA A 54 -5.57 20.60 -7.52
CA ALA A 54 -5.96 22.00 -7.61
C ALA A 54 -6.75 22.30 -8.89
N LYS A 55 -6.35 21.74 -10.04
CA LYS A 55 -7.13 21.79 -11.28
C LYS A 55 -8.52 21.21 -11.06
N TYR A 56 -8.62 20.01 -10.47
CA TYR A 56 -9.91 19.35 -10.20
C TYR A 56 -10.82 20.18 -9.28
N LEU A 57 -10.30 20.69 -8.16
CA LEU A 57 -11.07 21.52 -7.22
C LEU A 57 -11.49 22.87 -7.82
N SER A 58 -10.78 23.35 -8.84
CA SER A 58 -11.12 24.59 -9.55
C SER A 58 -12.16 24.43 -10.66
N LEU A 59 -12.55 23.19 -10.99
CA LEU A 59 -13.60 22.95 -11.98
C LEU A 59 -14.96 23.32 -11.41
N GLU A 60 -15.62 24.31 -12.01
CA GLU A 60 -16.98 24.74 -11.64
C GLU A 60 -18.02 23.63 -11.86
N ASP A 61 -17.76 22.72 -12.81
CA ASP A 61 -18.60 21.55 -13.09
C ASP A 61 -17.76 20.33 -13.49
N ALA A 62 -17.60 19.39 -12.56
CA ALA A 62 -16.85 18.14 -12.75
C ALA A 62 -17.46 17.19 -13.81
N SER A 63 -18.66 17.48 -14.34
CA SER A 63 -19.29 16.73 -15.44
C SER A 63 -18.70 17.02 -16.82
N THR A 64 -17.88 18.07 -16.94
CA THR A 64 -17.20 18.47 -18.19
C THR A 64 -15.87 17.74 -18.44
N VAL A 65 -15.39 16.99 -17.44
CA VAL A 65 -14.18 16.16 -17.55
C VAL A 65 -14.57 14.80 -18.10
N SER A 66 -13.77 14.25 -19.01
CA SER A 66 -13.96 12.86 -19.45
C SER A 66 -13.97 11.93 -18.24
N GLU A 67 -14.75 10.84 -18.28
CA GLU A 67 -14.82 9.91 -17.15
C GLU A 67 -13.42 9.32 -16.81
N ASP A 68 -12.60 9.07 -17.84
CA ASP A 68 -11.22 8.62 -17.70
C ASP A 68 -10.32 9.65 -17.00
N ASP A 69 -10.42 10.92 -17.36
CA ASP A 69 -9.62 11.97 -16.72
C ASP A 69 -10.14 12.26 -15.31
N ALA A 70 -11.46 12.19 -15.08
CA ALA A 70 -12.04 12.32 -13.74
C ALA A 70 -11.66 11.14 -12.83
N ILE A 71 -11.47 9.93 -13.38
CA ILE A 71 -10.94 8.77 -12.66
C ILE A 71 -9.45 8.95 -12.39
N ARG A 72 -8.65 9.38 -13.37
CA ARG A 72 -7.22 9.67 -13.18
C ARG A 72 -7.00 10.71 -12.10
N LEU A 73 -7.77 11.79 -12.10
CA LEU A 73 -7.69 12.88 -11.12
C LEU A 73 -8.16 12.46 -9.72
N ARG A 74 -9.17 11.58 -9.61
CA ARG A 74 -9.59 10.99 -8.32
C ARG A 74 -8.58 9.98 -7.78
N VAL A 75 -8.02 9.13 -8.64
CA VAL A 75 -6.97 8.16 -8.29
C VAL A 75 -5.66 8.85 -7.92
N ALA A 76 -5.39 10.03 -8.50
CA ALA A 76 -4.28 10.93 -8.14
C ALA A 76 -4.39 11.53 -6.72
N SER A 77 -5.44 11.19 -5.98
CA SER A 77 -5.64 11.55 -4.57
C SER A 77 -6.02 10.35 -3.71
N PHE A 78 -6.06 9.13 -4.26
CA PHE A 78 -6.42 7.97 -3.45
C PHE A 78 -5.23 7.39 -2.69
N GLY A 79 -5.46 7.10 -1.41
CA GLY A 79 -4.57 6.31 -0.55
C GLY A 79 -3.15 6.84 -0.50
N SER A 80 -2.93 7.89 0.30
CA SER A 80 -1.57 8.34 0.60
C SER A 80 -1.03 7.53 1.77
N TRP A 81 0.09 6.84 1.60
CA TRP A 81 0.84 6.26 2.72
C TRP A 81 2.07 7.12 2.99
N PRO A 82 2.07 7.89 4.09
CA PRO A 82 3.18 8.74 4.42
C PRO A 82 4.31 7.97 5.11
N ALA A 83 5.54 8.27 4.73
CA ALA A 83 6.72 8.06 5.56
C ALA A 83 7.46 9.39 5.69
N PHE A 84 8.26 9.55 6.73
CA PHE A 84 9.06 10.76 6.92
C PHE A 84 10.50 10.39 7.11
N VAL A 85 11.37 11.19 6.50
CA VAL A 85 12.82 10.96 6.50
C VAL A 85 13.54 12.29 6.31
N ASP A 86 14.70 12.40 6.93
CA ASP A 86 15.66 13.46 6.63
C ASP A 86 16.39 13.07 5.34
N TRP A 87 15.82 13.48 4.20
CA TRP A 87 16.22 12.98 2.88
C TRP A 87 17.58 13.56 2.44
N ASP A 88 17.81 14.83 2.72
CA ASP A 88 19.00 15.58 2.33
C ASP A 88 19.97 15.82 3.51
N ALA A 89 19.70 15.21 4.65
CA ALA A 89 20.52 15.23 5.86
C ALA A 89 20.70 16.64 6.44
N ASP A 90 19.68 17.50 6.32
CA ASP A 90 19.67 18.86 6.82
C ASP A 90 19.11 18.97 8.26
N GLY A 91 18.64 17.84 8.80
CA GLY A 91 18.12 17.72 10.15
C GLY A 91 16.63 18.00 10.27
N ASP A 92 15.91 18.17 9.16
CA ASP A 92 14.46 18.26 9.12
C ASP A 92 13.79 17.01 8.48
N LEU A 93 12.45 16.91 8.48
CA LEU A 93 11.77 15.76 7.90
C LEU A 93 10.97 16.13 6.66
N ASP A 94 11.43 15.60 5.54
CA ASP A 94 10.68 15.46 4.30
C ASP A 94 9.57 14.43 4.44
N VAL A 95 8.56 14.53 3.57
CA VAL A 95 7.48 13.55 3.47
C VAL A 95 7.64 12.72 2.21
N LEU A 96 7.66 11.41 2.36
CA LEU A 96 7.43 10.47 1.29
C LEU A 96 5.95 10.11 1.22
N ILE A 97 5.38 10.14 0.03
CA ILE A 97 3.98 9.87 -0.25
C ILE A 97 3.90 8.70 -1.21
N GLY A 98 3.54 7.53 -0.69
CA GLY A 98 3.22 6.37 -1.51
C GLY A 98 1.84 6.52 -2.13
N ALA A 99 1.74 6.34 -3.45
CA ALA A 99 0.53 6.56 -4.22
C ALA A 99 -0.20 5.26 -4.58
N PHE A 100 -1.49 5.37 -4.89
CA PHE A 100 -2.34 4.25 -5.30
C PHE A 100 -1.83 3.53 -6.55
N ASP A 101 -1.22 4.24 -7.49
CA ASP A 101 -0.67 3.67 -8.72
C ASP A 101 0.67 2.93 -8.49
N GLY A 102 1.17 2.95 -7.25
CA GLY A 102 2.39 2.28 -6.82
C GLY A 102 3.65 3.13 -6.95
N THR A 103 3.54 4.39 -7.37
CA THR A 103 4.67 5.34 -7.39
C THR A 103 4.95 5.93 -6.00
N LEU A 104 6.14 6.51 -5.84
CA LEU A 104 6.57 7.19 -4.62
C LEU A 104 6.97 8.64 -4.95
N TRP A 105 6.52 9.57 -4.12
CA TRP A 105 6.77 10.99 -4.26
C TRP A 105 7.37 11.56 -2.99
N ARG A 106 8.09 12.67 -3.09
CA ARG A 106 8.70 13.41 -1.98
C ARG A 106 8.19 14.84 -1.95
N ARG A 107 7.93 15.33 -0.74
CA ARG A 107 7.74 16.73 -0.38
C ARG A 107 8.90 17.18 0.47
N GLU A 108 9.69 18.09 -0.08
CA GLU A 108 10.76 18.73 0.66
C GLU A 108 10.16 19.62 1.75
N ASN A 109 10.67 19.51 2.97
CA ASN A 109 10.45 20.48 4.01
C ASN A 109 11.51 21.57 3.85
N ILE A 110 11.10 22.71 3.34
CA ILE A 110 11.95 23.89 3.14
C ILE A 110 12.01 24.76 4.41
N GLY A 111 11.68 24.18 5.55
CA GLY A 111 11.44 24.83 6.83
C GLY A 111 12.52 24.49 7.84
N THR A 112 12.08 23.98 8.98
CA THR A 112 12.95 23.36 9.98
C THR A 112 12.18 22.22 10.63
N ARG A 113 12.87 21.36 11.38
CA ARG A 113 12.24 20.30 12.18
C ARG A 113 11.09 20.79 13.08
N LYS A 114 11.25 21.96 13.73
CA LYS A 114 10.28 22.49 14.69
C LYS A 114 9.18 23.33 14.06
N VAL A 115 9.47 23.94 12.92
CA VAL A 115 8.54 24.77 12.15
C VAL A 115 8.57 24.27 10.70
N PRO A 116 7.98 23.09 10.45
CA PRO A 116 8.00 22.49 9.13
C PRO A 116 7.17 23.34 8.15
N ARG A 117 7.70 23.48 6.94
CA ARG A 117 7.06 24.17 5.82
C ARG A 117 7.37 23.37 4.57
N TYR A 118 6.37 22.71 4.00
CA TYR A 118 6.58 21.87 2.84
C TYR A 118 6.51 22.65 1.52
N ALA A 119 7.38 22.28 0.58
CA ALA A 119 7.41 22.85 -0.76
C ALA A 119 6.14 22.49 -1.55
N LYS A 120 5.77 23.36 -2.51
CA LYS A 120 4.62 23.16 -3.41
C LYS A 120 4.83 22.01 -4.39
N GLU A 121 6.08 21.79 -4.80
CA GLU A 121 6.43 20.83 -5.84
C GLU A 121 6.60 19.41 -5.30
N SER A 122 6.15 18.44 -6.09
CA SER A 122 6.13 17.02 -5.74
C SER A 122 7.23 16.39 -6.54
N LEU A 123 8.25 15.87 -5.87
CA LEU A 123 9.40 15.30 -6.54
C LEU A 123 9.22 13.80 -6.63
N ARG A 124 9.26 13.26 -7.83
CA ARG A 124 9.17 11.81 -8.02
C ARG A 124 10.43 11.15 -7.47
N VAL A 125 10.25 10.05 -6.74
CA VAL A 125 11.36 9.20 -6.31
C VAL A 125 11.52 8.09 -7.34
N ASP A 126 12.71 7.98 -7.93
CA ASP A 126 13.00 7.07 -9.04
C ASP A 126 14.34 6.33 -8.86
N LEU A 127 14.59 5.30 -9.67
CA LEU A 127 15.84 4.51 -9.72
C LEU A 127 16.83 5.08 -10.75
N GLY A 128 16.87 6.39 -10.91
CA GLY A 128 17.61 7.06 -12.00
C GLY A 128 16.77 7.19 -13.26
N SER A 129 16.92 6.30 -14.24
CA SER A 129 16.16 6.35 -15.50
C SER A 129 14.82 5.62 -15.47
N GLU A 130 14.64 4.73 -14.50
CA GLU A 130 13.42 3.93 -14.35
C GLU A 130 12.64 4.37 -13.13
N PRO A 131 11.30 4.33 -13.20
CA PRO A 131 10.51 4.72 -12.06
C PRO A 131 10.61 3.72 -10.92
N LEU A 132 10.80 4.24 -9.70
CA LEU A 132 10.63 3.41 -8.51
C LEU A 132 9.12 3.20 -8.32
N ARG A 133 8.68 1.96 -8.55
CA ARG A 133 7.26 1.63 -8.59
C ARG A 133 7.02 0.20 -8.15
N VAL A 134 6.03 0.03 -7.27
CA VAL A 134 5.39 -1.26 -7.00
C VAL A 134 4.10 -1.38 -7.83
N ARG A 135 3.43 -2.53 -7.81
CA ARG A 135 2.26 -2.75 -8.66
C ARG A 135 1.14 -1.73 -8.42
N CYS A 136 0.82 -1.45 -7.15
CA CYS A 136 -0.13 -0.44 -6.72
C CYS A 136 -0.03 -0.23 -5.20
N HIS A 137 -0.66 0.80 -4.66
CA HIS A 137 -0.71 1.12 -3.22
C HIS A 137 0.68 1.07 -2.57
N ALA A 138 1.59 1.94 -3.02
CA ALA A 138 2.92 2.00 -2.43
C ALA A 138 2.81 2.36 -0.94
N CYS A 139 3.35 1.52 -0.06
CA CYS A 139 3.41 1.75 1.37
C CYS A 139 4.87 1.84 1.80
N PRO A 140 5.45 3.05 1.89
CA PRO A 140 6.86 3.22 2.22
C PRO A 140 7.15 2.98 3.71
N ALA A 141 8.29 2.37 3.99
CA ALA A 141 8.95 2.41 5.28
C ALA A 141 10.45 2.67 5.09
N ILE A 142 11.05 3.33 6.08
CA ILE A 142 12.43 3.78 6.05
C ILE A 142 13.18 3.15 7.21
N ALA A 143 14.33 2.55 6.91
CA ALA A 143 15.16 1.89 7.90
C ALA A 143 16.56 1.66 7.35
N ASP A 144 17.59 1.78 8.20
CA ASP A 144 18.93 1.27 7.88
C ASP A 144 18.91 -0.27 7.97
N TRP A 145 18.61 -0.92 6.85
CA TRP A 145 18.29 -2.34 6.81
C TRP A 145 19.53 -3.23 6.92
N ASP A 146 20.72 -2.79 6.53
CA ASP A 146 21.96 -3.57 6.67
C ASP A 146 22.92 -3.03 7.74
N GLY A 147 22.58 -1.92 8.40
CA GLY A 147 23.36 -1.36 9.48
C GLY A 147 24.58 -0.57 8.98
N ASP A 148 24.54 -0.06 7.75
CA ASP A 148 25.66 0.68 7.17
C ASP A 148 25.62 2.20 7.43
N GLY A 149 24.64 2.65 8.22
CA GLY A 149 24.44 4.03 8.61
C GLY A 149 23.69 4.85 7.56
N ARG A 150 23.27 4.26 6.44
CA ARG A 150 22.38 4.90 5.46
C ARG A 150 21.02 4.23 5.53
N TRP A 151 19.97 5.04 5.57
CA TRP A 151 18.62 4.50 5.52
C TRP A 151 18.31 3.95 4.12
N ASP A 152 17.57 2.85 4.09
CA ASP A 152 17.03 2.18 2.91
C ASP A 152 15.53 2.36 2.82
N LEU A 153 14.99 2.04 1.64
CA LEU A 153 13.57 2.15 1.35
C LEU A 153 12.95 0.76 1.21
N LEU A 154 11.97 0.47 2.05
CA LEU A 154 11.09 -0.68 1.90
C LEU A 154 9.74 -0.21 1.37
N LEU A 155 9.14 -0.99 0.47
CA LEU A 155 7.83 -0.69 -0.11
C LEU A 155 6.92 -1.91 -0.02
N GLY A 156 5.82 -1.74 0.71
CA GLY A 156 4.65 -2.62 0.61
C GLY A 156 3.85 -2.31 -0.65
N SER A 157 3.20 -3.34 -1.20
CA SER A 157 2.40 -3.25 -2.42
C SER A 157 0.99 -3.80 -2.22
N GLY A 158 0.07 -3.34 -3.06
CA GLY A 158 -1.32 -3.75 -3.11
C GLY A 158 -1.53 -5.23 -3.40
N ASP A 159 -0.56 -5.95 -3.96
CA ASP A 159 -0.59 -7.43 -4.11
C ASP A 159 -0.14 -8.20 -2.87
N GLY A 160 0.28 -7.50 -1.81
CA GLY A 160 0.84 -8.12 -0.61
C GLY A 160 2.34 -8.40 -0.71
N SER A 161 3.01 -8.01 -1.81
CA SER A 161 4.48 -8.07 -1.86
C SER A 161 5.12 -6.96 -1.03
N VAL A 162 6.36 -7.20 -0.62
CA VAL A 162 7.23 -6.21 0.01
C VAL A 162 8.59 -6.30 -0.67
N VAL A 163 9.09 -5.17 -1.13
CA VAL A 163 10.40 -5.05 -1.77
C VAL A 163 11.30 -4.09 -1.00
N LEU A 164 12.59 -4.37 -1.03
CA LEU A 164 13.65 -3.53 -0.48
C LEU A 164 14.42 -2.87 -1.63
N HIS A 165 14.68 -1.59 -1.49
CA HIS A 165 15.58 -0.81 -2.29
C HIS A 165 16.73 -0.31 -1.42
N ARG A 166 17.92 -0.89 -1.63
CA ARG A 166 19.13 -0.50 -0.91
C ARG A 166 19.55 0.91 -1.30
N ASN A 167 19.99 1.72 -0.34
CA ASN A 167 20.58 3.02 -0.62
C ASN A 167 22.07 2.88 -0.95
N GLU A 168 22.39 2.95 -2.22
CA GLU A 168 23.74 2.89 -2.79
C GLU A 168 24.38 4.28 -2.97
N GLY A 169 23.67 5.33 -2.55
CA GLY A 169 24.09 6.74 -2.60
C GLY A 169 24.77 7.19 -1.31
N GLU A 170 24.70 8.50 -1.07
CA GLU A 170 25.15 9.13 0.18
C GLU A 170 23.95 9.41 1.10
N ALA A 171 24.21 9.64 2.39
CA ALA A 171 23.13 9.97 3.35
C ALA A 171 22.30 11.19 2.92
N LYS A 172 22.96 12.23 2.37
CA LYS A 172 22.34 13.48 1.87
C LYS A 172 21.84 13.42 0.42
N ALA A 173 22.10 12.31 -0.26
CA ALA A 173 21.82 12.14 -1.69
C ALA A 173 21.54 10.65 -1.95
N PRO A 174 20.40 10.13 -1.45
CA PRO A 174 20.06 8.73 -1.58
C PRO A 174 19.94 8.34 -3.05
N ARG A 175 20.49 7.17 -3.40
CA ARG A 175 20.33 6.56 -4.72
C ARG A 175 19.97 5.10 -4.52
N PHE A 176 18.79 4.72 -4.97
CA PHE A 176 18.27 3.38 -4.74
C PHE A 176 18.70 2.39 -5.82
N GLY A 177 19.14 1.22 -5.36
CA GLY A 177 19.38 0.06 -6.22
C GLY A 177 18.10 -0.65 -6.67
N ALA A 178 18.29 -1.73 -7.42
CA ALA A 178 17.19 -2.56 -7.91
C ALA A 178 16.37 -3.20 -6.77
N ALA A 179 15.09 -3.46 -7.05
CA ALA A 179 14.18 -4.07 -6.09
C ALA A 179 14.66 -5.49 -5.69
N SER A 180 14.82 -5.70 -4.39
CA SER A 180 15.07 -7.01 -3.78
C SER A 180 13.80 -7.50 -3.07
N PRO A 181 13.18 -8.61 -3.50
CA PRO A 181 11.94 -9.07 -2.89
C PRO A 181 12.18 -9.61 -1.48
N LEU A 182 11.46 -9.06 -0.49
CA LEU A 182 11.41 -9.58 0.88
C LEU A 182 10.18 -10.46 1.11
N VAL A 183 9.05 -10.10 0.49
CA VAL A 183 7.81 -10.87 0.51
C VAL A 183 7.29 -10.98 -0.92
N ALA A 184 7.10 -12.21 -1.40
CA ALA A 184 6.50 -12.46 -2.71
C ALA A 184 5.03 -12.07 -2.75
N ALA A 185 4.55 -11.62 -3.91
CA ALA A 185 3.15 -11.25 -4.15
C ALA A 185 2.17 -12.36 -3.73
N LYS A 186 1.03 -11.97 -3.15
CA LYS A 186 -0.02 -12.86 -2.65
C LYS A 186 -1.26 -12.91 -3.54
N SER A 187 -1.35 -11.98 -4.49
CA SER A 187 -2.42 -11.91 -5.47
C SER A 187 -1.91 -11.22 -6.74
N SER A 188 -2.41 -11.64 -7.89
CA SER A 188 -2.28 -10.89 -9.15
C SER A 188 -3.07 -9.58 -9.13
N SER A 189 -4.05 -9.45 -8.22
CA SER A 189 -4.90 -8.27 -8.07
C SER A 189 -4.65 -7.54 -6.76
N LYS A 190 -5.24 -6.34 -6.57
CA LYS A 190 -5.12 -5.55 -5.32
C LYS A 190 -5.93 -6.10 -4.14
N PHE A 191 -6.51 -7.28 -4.33
CA PHE A 191 -7.31 -8.01 -3.37
C PHE A 191 -6.86 -9.47 -3.34
N ALA A 192 -6.68 -10.02 -2.15
CA ALA A 192 -6.52 -11.46 -1.97
C ALA A 192 -7.89 -12.06 -1.62
N SER A 193 -8.22 -13.19 -2.25
CA SER A 193 -9.45 -13.94 -1.94
C SER A 193 -9.12 -15.41 -1.78
N TYR A 194 -9.57 -16.01 -0.69
CA TYR A 194 -9.25 -17.39 -0.35
C TYR A 194 -10.51 -18.22 -0.08
N HIS A 195 -10.52 -19.43 -0.64
CA HIS A 195 -11.43 -20.50 -0.23
C HIS A 195 -10.65 -21.40 0.72
N LEU A 196 -11.07 -21.43 1.99
CA LEU A 196 -10.35 -22.11 3.07
C LEU A 196 -11.09 -23.38 3.48
N ALA A 197 -10.37 -24.47 3.67
CA ALA A 197 -10.91 -25.68 4.27
C ALA A 197 -11.36 -25.43 5.74
N PRO A 198 -12.22 -26.29 6.30
CA PRO A 198 -12.63 -26.16 7.70
C PRO A 198 -11.42 -26.20 8.65
N GLY A 199 -11.27 -25.16 9.46
CA GLY A 199 -10.16 -25.03 10.42
C GLY A 199 -8.82 -24.58 9.81
N GLU A 200 -8.75 -24.36 8.49
CA GLU A 200 -7.56 -23.84 7.84
C GLU A 200 -7.34 -22.37 8.22
N ALA A 201 -6.09 -22.05 8.57
CA ALA A 201 -5.64 -20.69 8.79
C ALA A 201 -5.48 -19.98 7.44
N ALA A 202 -5.92 -18.73 7.38
CA ALA A 202 -5.76 -17.95 6.16
C ALA A 202 -4.27 -17.65 5.92
N PRO A 203 -3.78 -17.76 4.66
CA PRO A 203 -2.47 -17.25 4.30
C PRO A 203 -2.47 -15.71 4.31
N MET A 204 -1.27 -15.12 4.26
CA MET A 204 -1.09 -13.68 4.13
C MET A 204 -1.78 -13.16 2.86
N GLY A 205 -2.60 -12.13 3.05
CA GLY A 205 -3.37 -11.45 2.03
C GLY A 205 -2.62 -10.36 1.26
N ALA A 206 -3.40 -9.48 0.65
CA ALA A 206 -2.92 -8.39 -0.19
C ALA A 206 -2.81 -7.07 0.61
N ARG A 207 -2.44 -5.96 -0.04
CA ARG A 207 -2.32 -4.62 0.56
C ARG A 207 -1.35 -4.58 1.75
N ALA A 208 -0.10 -4.95 1.49
CA ALA A 208 0.94 -4.96 2.50
C ALA A 208 1.16 -3.55 3.06
N GLN A 209 0.84 -3.38 4.34
CA GLN A 209 1.27 -2.23 5.14
C GLN A 209 2.43 -2.66 6.02
N ILE A 210 3.51 -1.90 6.01
CA ILE A 210 4.77 -2.37 6.58
C ILE A 210 5.23 -1.50 7.73
N ALA A 211 5.79 -2.15 8.75
CA ALA A 211 6.57 -1.51 9.79
C ALA A 211 7.86 -2.32 10.02
N VAL A 212 8.95 -1.62 10.26
CA VAL A 212 10.28 -2.22 10.43
C VAL A 212 10.73 -2.00 11.86
N THR A 213 11.19 -3.05 12.53
CA THR A 213 11.61 -2.97 13.94
C THR A 213 12.48 -4.16 14.30
N ASP A 214 13.43 -3.99 15.21
CA ASP A 214 14.11 -5.11 15.85
C ASP A 214 13.19 -5.67 16.96
N PHE A 215 12.39 -6.68 16.60
CA PHE A 215 11.31 -7.16 17.48
C PHE A 215 11.84 -8.02 18.62
N ASP A 216 12.85 -8.86 18.35
CA ASP A 216 13.43 -9.78 19.33
C ASP A 216 14.74 -9.28 19.98
N ARG A 217 15.20 -8.09 19.59
CA ARG A 217 16.40 -7.41 20.11
C ARG A 217 17.70 -8.14 19.77
N ASP A 218 17.74 -8.78 18.60
CA ASP A 218 18.95 -9.46 18.11
C ASP A 218 19.87 -8.53 17.29
N GLY A 219 19.48 -7.27 17.10
CA GLY A 219 20.21 -6.27 16.33
C GLY A 219 19.93 -6.32 14.83
N LYS A 220 19.07 -7.23 14.36
CA LYS A 220 18.56 -7.27 12.99
C LYS A 220 17.15 -6.73 12.96
N LEU A 221 16.87 -5.94 11.92
CA LEU A 221 15.51 -5.46 11.70
C LEU A 221 14.61 -6.57 11.15
N ASP A 222 13.44 -6.72 11.77
CA ASP A 222 12.33 -7.55 11.37
C ASP A 222 11.24 -6.75 10.66
N LEU A 223 10.31 -7.47 10.04
CA LEU A 223 9.18 -6.88 9.33
C LEU A 223 7.85 -7.27 9.98
N LEU A 224 7.05 -6.26 10.32
CA LEU A 224 5.62 -6.41 10.59
C LEU A 224 4.85 -6.06 9.32
N VAL A 225 4.00 -6.98 8.86
CA VAL A 225 3.18 -6.78 7.65
C VAL A 225 1.71 -6.90 8.02
N GLY A 226 0.99 -5.79 7.93
CA GLY A 226 -0.47 -5.78 7.91
C GLY A 226 -1.00 -6.16 6.53
N ASP A 227 -2.10 -6.91 6.48
CA ASP A 227 -2.71 -7.34 5.22
C ASP A 227 -4.24 -7.18 5.19
N HIS A 228 -4.83 -7.55 4.06
CA HIS A 228 -6.26 -7.77 3.93
C HIS A 228 -6.58 -8.88 2.92
N SER A 229 -7.54 -9.74 3.26
CA SER A 229 -8.10 -10.75 2.36
C SER A 229 -9.61 -10.92 2.53
N TYR A 230 -10.26 -11.38 1.47
CA TYR A 230 -11.63 -11.87 1.51
C TYR A 230 -11.63 -13.39 1.66
N GLN A 231 -12.39 -13.91 2.61
CA GLN A 231 -12.33 -15.30 3.00
C GLN A 231 -13.70 -15.95 2.91
N ARG A 232 -13.73 -17.11 2.27
CA ARG A 232 -14.90 -17.99 2.15
C ARG A 232 -14.49 -19.36 2.67
N ARG A 233 -15.25 -19.93 3.61
CA ARG A 233 -14.94 -21.26 4.17
C ARG A 233 -15.75 -22.34 3.48
N LEU A 234 -15.09 -23.44 3.14
CA LEU A 234 -15.75 -24.66 2.68
C LEU A 234 -16.54 -25.26 3.86
N ARG A 235 -17.71 -25.83 3.56
CA ARG A 235 -18.46 -26.62 4.55
C ARG A 235 -17.63 -27.83 4.96
N LYS A 236 -17.86 -28.31 6.17
CA LYS A 236 -17.37 -29.63 6.58
C LYS A 236 -17.96 -30.70 5.66
N GLY A 237 -17.12 -31.63 5.24
CA GLY A 237 -17.47 -32.73 4.35
C GLY A 237 -16.39 -33.80 4.35
N SER A 238 -16.59 -34.83 3.54
CA SER A 238 -15.61 -35.87 3.26
C SER A 238 -14.36 -35.29 2.57
N ALA A 239 -13.26 -36.05 2.60
CA ALA A 239 -12.03 -35.65 1.92
C ALA A 239 -12.23 -35.47 0.40
N GLU A 240 -13.10 -36.27 -0.21
CA GLU A 240 -13.42 -36.18 -1.64
C GLU A 240 -14.21 -34.90 -1.97
N GLU A 241 -15.21 -34.55 -1.15
CA GLU A 241 -15.96 -33.30 -1.31
C GLU A 241 -15.07 -32.08 -1.16
N LEU A 242 -14.16 -32.09 -0.18
CA LEU A 242 -13.19 -31.01 0.03
C LEU A 242 -12.19 -30.91 -1.13
N ALA A 243 -11.74 -32.04 -1.68
CA ALA A 243 -10.85 -32.07 -2.84
C ALA A 243 -11.54 -31.52 -4.10
N THR A 244 -12.80 -31.89 -4.34
CA THR A 244 -13.60 -31.33 -5.44
C THR A 244 -13.81 -29.84 -5.28
N ALA A 245 -14.15 -29.36 -4.08
CA ALA A 245 -14.32 -27.94 -3.81
C ALA A 245 -13.01 -27.15 -4.00
N ALA A 246 -11.88 -27.70 -3.54
CA ALA A 246 -10.56 -27.10 -3.75
C ALA A 246 -10.20 -27.03 -5.24
N ALA A 247 -10.51 -28.07 -6.02
CA ALA A 247 -10.30 -28.08 -7.46
C ALA A 247 -11.17 -27.03 -8.18
N LEU A 248 -12.43 -26.85 -7.77
CA LEU A 248 -13.30 -25.80 -8.27
C LEU A 248 -12.74 -24.41 -7.95
N ALA A 249 -12.30 -24.19 -6.71
CA ALA A 249 -11.69 -22.92 -6.30
C ALA A 249 -10.42 -22.60 -7.11
N GLY A 250 -9.56 -23.59 -7.35
CA GLY A 250 -8.37 -23.44 -8.20
C GLY A 250 -8.72 -23.06 -9.64
N LYS A 251 -9.71 -23.74 -10.23
CA LYS A 251 -10.22 -23.41 -11.58
C LYS A 251 -10.82 -22.01 -11.63
N GLN A 252 -11.62 -21.62 -10.64
CA GLN A 252 -12.17 -20.27 -10.53
C GLN A 252 -11.06 -19.22 -10.52
N GLY A 253 -10.01 -19.42 -9.71
CA GLY A 253 -8.87 -18.49 -9.64
C GLY A 253 -8.18 -18.30 -11.00
N ALA A 254 -7.87 -19.40 -11.68
CA ALA A 254 -7.23 -19.36 -13.00
C ALA A 254 -8.09 -18.68 -14.07
N LEU A 255 -9.39 -18.97 -14.11
CA LEU A 255 -10.32 -18.35 -15.07
C LEU A 255 -10.58 -16.88 -14.75
N GLN A 256 -10.68 -16.53 -13.47
CA GLN A 256 -10.87 -15.14 -13.03
C GLN A 256 -9.68 -14.26 -13.44
N GLU A 257 -8.47 -14.82 -13.43
CA GLU A 257 -7.28 -14.10 -13.89
C GLU A 257 -7.29 -13.90 -15.41
N ARG A 258 -7.49 -14.99 -16.17
CA ARG A 258 -7.64 -14.91 -17.63
C ARG A 258 -8.74 -13.94 -18.05
N TYR A 259 -9.82 -13.88 -17.28
CA TYR A 259 -10.95 -12.97 -17.55
C TYR A 259 -10.58 -11.49 -17.34
N ARG A 260 -9.67 -11.17 -16.41
CA ARG A 260 -9.22 -9.79 -16.18
C ARG A 260 -8.23 -9.31 -17.23
N GLU A 261 -7.40 -10.21 -17.74
CA GLU A 261 -6.38 -9.91 -18.74
C GLU A 261 -6.96 -9.86 -20.17
N MET A 262 -8.18 -10.39 -20.36
CA MET A 262 -8.85 -10.44 -21.65
C MET A 262 -9.53 -9.11 -21.97
N GLU A 263 -9.31 -8.61 -23.18
CA GLU A 263 -10.00 -7.42 -23.69
C GLU A 263 -11.52 -7.65 -23.77
N ALA A 264 -12.29 -6.62 -23.44
CA ALA A 264 -13.73 -6.74 -23.32
C ALA A 264 -14.45 -7.06 -24.64
N ASP A 265 -13.82 -6.76 -25.77
CA ASP A 265 -14.30 -7.02 -27.13
C ASP A 265 -13.84 -8.37 -27.71
N ASP A 266 -13.01 -9.14 -26.99
CA ASP A 266 -12.64 -10.50 -27.40
C ASP A 266 -13.90 -11.38 -27.49
N PRO A 267 -14.15 -12.08 -28.61
CA PRO A 267 -15.31 -12.96 -28.76
C PRO A 267 -15.44 -14.04 -27.69
N SER A 268 -14.33 -14.41 -27.05
CA SER A 268 -14.24 -15.40 -25.98
C SER A 268 -14.62 -14.84 -24.61
N HIS A 269 -14.68 -13.52 -24.44
CA HIS A 269 -14.90 -12.86 -23.15
C HIS A 269 -16.26 -13.25 -22.53
N GLN A 270 -17.32 -13.35 -23.35
CA GLN A 270 -18.62 -13.82 -22.86
C GLN A 270 -18.63 -15.30 -22.48
N ALA A 271 -17.96 -16.15 -23.27
CA ALA A 271 -17.87 -17.58 -22.98
C ALA A 271 -17.11 -17.84 -21.67
N LEU A 272 -16.00 -17.12 -21.48
CA LEU A 272 -15.18 -17.19 -20.27
C LEU A 272 -15.95 -16.70 -19.03
N LYS A 273 -16.75 -15.63 -19.18
CA LYS A 273 -17.65 -15.15 -18.12
C LYS A 273 -18.67 -16.21 -17.73
N ALA A 274 -19.31 -16.86 -18.71
CA ALA A 274 -20.31 -17.90 -18.46
C ALA A 274 -19.69 -19.12 -17.75
N GLU A 275 -18.49 -19.54 -18.15
CA GLU A 275 -17.75 -20.63 -17.49
C GLU A 275 -17.41 -20.26 -16.03
N LEU A 276 -16.91 -19.05 -15.82
CA LEU A 276 -16.59 -18.53 -14.50
C LEU A 276 -17.82 -18.45 -13.59
N ASP A 277 -18.96 -18.01 -14.11
CA ASP A 277 -20.23 -17.94 -13.37
C ASP A 277 -20.77 -19.33 -13.01
N ALA A 278 -20.64 -20.30 -13.92
CA ALA A 278 -21.01 -21.70 -13.65
C ALA A 278 -20.15 -22.31 -12.53
N ILE A 279 -18.84 -22.09 -12.56
CA ILE A 279 -17.93 -22.57 -11.52
C ILE A 279 -18.23 -21.89 -10.18
N LYS A 280 -18.49 -20.59 -10.17
CA LYS A 280 -18.91 -19.87 -8.95
C LYS A 280 -20.19 -20.45 -8.36
N ALA A 281 -21.18 -20.74 -9.19
CA ALA A 281 -22.45 -21.34 -8.76
C ALA A 281 -22.25 -22.75 -8.15
N GLU A 282 -21.36 -23.57 -8.73
CA GLU A 282 -21.05 -24.88 -8.17
C GLU A 282 -20.28 -24.77 -6.86
N LEU A 283 -19.27 -23.88 -6.81
CA LEU A 283 -18.47 -23.67 -5.61
C LEU A 283 -19.32 -23.15 -4.45
N GLU A 284 -20.30 -22.28 -4.69
CA GLU A 284 -21.20 -21.75 -3.65
C GLU A 284 -21.96 -22.87 -2.91
N LYS A 285 -22.25 -24.00 -3.59
CA LYS A 285 -22.86 -25.17 -2.95
C LYS A 285 -21.93 -25.85 -1.95
N CYS A 286 -20.62 -25.67 -2.09
CA CYS A 286 -19.59 -26.22 -1.21
C CYS A 286 -19.24 -25.28 -0.03
N LEU A 287 -19.70 -24.02 -0.04
CA LEU A 287 -19.31 -23.00 0.94
C LEU A 287 -20.29 -22.89 2.10
N GLU A 288 -19.77 -22.59 3.30
CA GLU A 288 -20.58 -22.26 4.48
C GLU A 288 -21.58 -21.14 4.15
N PRO A 289 -22.77 -21.09 4.76
CA PRO A 289 -23.72 -20.03 4.49
C PRO A 289 -23.13 -18.65 4.87
N GLY A 290 -23.41 -17.64 4.06
CA GLY A 290 -22.90 -16.27 4.23
C GLY A 290 -22.05 -15.81 3.04
N GLY A 291 -21.74 -14.52 3.00
CA GLY A 291 -20.87 -13.95 1.97
C GLY A 291 -19.38 -14.17 2.27
N ALA A 292 -18.52 -13.58 1.44
CA ALA A 292 -17.11 -13.46 1.78
C ALA A 292 -16.95 -12.55 3.01
N THR A 293 -16.09 -12.95 3.94
CA THR A 293 -15.74 -12.15 5.11
C THR A 293 -14.43 -11.42 4.87
N GLY A 294 -14.39 -10.11 5.11
CA GLY A 294 -13.13 -9.35 5.09
C GLY A 294 -12.36 -9.65 6.37
N ALA A 295 -11.08 -9.97 6.25
CA ALA A 295 -10.19 -10.23 7.37
C ALA A 295 -8.82 -9.59 7.11
N SER A 296 -8.24 -9.07 8.19
CA SER A 296 -6.92 -8.46 8.21
C SER A 296 -6.12 -9.06 9.36
N TYR A 297 -4.85 -9.33 9.10
CA TYR A 297 -3.90 -9.87 10.05
C TYR A 297 -2.64 -9.02 10.07
N VAL A 298 -1.87 -9.15 11.14
CA VAL A 298 -0.50 -8.64 11.23
C VAL A 298 0.43 -9.83 11.34
N TRP A 299 1.40 -9.89 10.44
CA TRP A 299 2.39 -10.95 10.35
C TRP A 299 3.73 -10.43 10.86
N LEU A 300 4.38 -11.21 11.72
CA LEU A 300 5.78 -10.98 12.10
C LEU A 300 6.68 -11.88 11.25
N LEU A 301 7.53 -11.26 10.43
CA LEU A 301 8.53 -11.93 9.63
C LEU A 301 9.90 -11.62 10.22
N ARG A 302 10.45 -12.60 10.92
CA ARG A 302 11.76 -12.48 11.56
C ARG A 302 12.89 -12.65 10.56
N ARG A 303 13.86 -11.75 10.59
CA ARG A 303 15.12 -11.90 9.86
C ARG A 303 16.02 -12.84 10.65
N ARG A 304 16.64 -13.80 9.98
CA ARG A 304 17.55 -14.78 10.60
C ARG A 304 19.00 -14.50 10.30
#